data_AF-A0A9D1CSS6-F1
#
_entry.id   AF-A0A9D1CSS6-F1
#
_cell.length_a   1.000
_cell.length_b   1.000
_cell.length_c   1.000
_cell.angle_alpha   90.00
_cell.angle_beta   90.00
_cell.angle_gamma   90.00
#
_symmetry.space_group_name_H-M   'P 1'
#
loop_
_entity.id
_entity.type
_entity.pdbx_description
1 polymer ?
#
loop_
_entity_poly.entity_id
_entity_poly.type
_entity_poly.pdbx_seq_one_letter_code
_entity_poly.pdbx_strand_id
1 'polypeptide(L)'
;MYSSTRTDLALEQRELLGSGGELPGVAAHEATCSGLTVTTIDILDERGADILCKPVGRYVTVELDSLLRRREASFSDAAQLIADQLRALLPEGGGCTLVAGLGNAAMTPDAVGPLSLDSVLATRHLKKQLPDDFAAFGEVCAVRSGVLGTTGLETAELLRSVCSAVSPARILAVDALASSSLERLCRTVQISNAGIVPGSGVGNDRAELC
;
A
#
# COMPACT_ATOMS: atom_id res chain seq x y z
N MET A 1 -2.19 32.22 4.23
CA MET A 1 -2.84 31.02 4.79
C MET A 1 -2.75 29.93 3.72
N TYR A 2 -1.59 29.28 3.60
CA TYR A 2 -1.42 28.20 2.63
C TYR A 2 -2.10 26.96 3.21
N SER A 3 -3.24 26.59 2.63
CA SER A 3 -3.83 25.27 2.84
C SER A 3 -2.86 24.27 2.22
N SER A 4 -2.01 23.60 3.00
CA SER A 4 -1.23 22.49 2.45
C SER A 4 -2.22 21.42 2.04
N THR A 5 -2.39 21.20 0.75
CA THR A 5 -3.24 20.14 0.22
C THR A 5 -2.70 18.82 0.74
N ARG A 6 -3.46 18.15 1.62
CA ARG A 6 -3.04 16.92 2.27
C ARG A 6 -3.03 15.79 1.25
N THR A 7 -1.89 15.10 1.13
CA THR A 7 -1.73 13.93 0.26
C THR A 7 -0.81 12.90 0.88
N ASP A 8 -1.16 11.64 0.70
CA ASP A 8 -0.37 10.48 1.09
C ASP A 8 0.50 9.93 -0.05
N LEU A 9 0.32 10.43 -1.27
CA LEU A 9 1.08 9.96 -2.44
C LEU A 9 2.45 10.65 -2.49
N ALA A 10 3.52 9.86 -2.58
CA ALA A 10 4.88 10.36 -2.75
C ALA A 10 5.03 11.17 -4.05
N LEU A 11 4.28 10.77 -5.10
CA LEU A 11 4.24 11.48 -6.37
C LEU A 11 3.70 12.89 -6.23
N GLU A 12 2.57 13.05 -5.54
CA GLU A 12 1.97 14.37 -5.34
C GLU A 12 2.82 15.25 -4.41
N GLN A 13 3.45 14.68 -3.38
CA GLN A 13 4.40 15.43 -2.54
C GLN A 13 5.56 16.00 -3.35
N ARG A 14 6.11 15.22 -4.28
CA ARG A 14 7.14 15.69 -5.22
C ARG A 14 6.60 16.78 -6.15
N GLU A 15 5.40 16.60 -6.72
CA GLU A 15 4.78 17.60 -7.61
C GLU A 15 4.56 18.95 -6.91
N LEU A 16 4.17 18.94 -5.63
CA LEU A 16 3.98 20.14 -4.80
C LEU A 16 5.27 20.95 -4.60
N LEU A 17 6.44 20.30 -4.61
CA LEU A 17 7.76 20.93 -4.47
C LEU A 17 8.30 21.50 -5.79
N GLY A 18 7.63 21.21 -6.92
CA GLY A 18 7.99 21.70 -8.24
C GLY A 18 8.53 20.60 -9.17
N SER A 19 8.11 20.65 -10.43
CA SER A 19 8.19 19.52 -11.38
C SER A 19 9.56 19.31 -12.08
N GLY A 20 10.59 20.13 -11.81
CA GLY A 20 11.72 20.28 -12.73
C GLY A 20 13.14 20.11 -12.17
N GLY A 21 13.32 19.96 -10.85
CA GLY A 21 14.65 19.90 -10.22
C GLY A 21 15.02 18.49 -9.75
N GLU A 22 16.31 18.17 -9.80
CA GLU A 22 16.84 17.08 -8.97
C GLU A 22 16.65 17.47 -7.49
N LEU A 23 15.90 16.64 -6.76
CA LEU A 23 15.72 16.80 -5.32
C LEU A 23 16.84 16.00 -4.62
N PRO A 24 17.69 16.62 -3.77
CA PRO A 24 18.72 15.90 -3.04
C PRO A 24 18.12 14.75 -2.23
N GLY A 25 18.73 13.56 -2.32
CA GLY A 25 18.25 12.37 -1.61
C GLY A 25 17.01 11.71 -2.21
N VAL A 26 16.58 12.14 -3.41
CA VAL A 26 15.40 11.57 -4.10
C VAL A 26 15.74 11.28 -5.57
N ALA A 27 15.52 10.04 -6.00
CA ALA A 27 15.50 9.69 -7.41
C ALA A 27 14.05 9.43 -7.85
N ALA A 28 13.70 9.81 -9.08
CA ALA A 28 12.44 9.37 -9.66
C ALA A 28 12.59 8.97 -11.11
N HIS A 29 11.79 8.00 -11.50
CA HIS A 29 11.74 7.45 -12.83
C HIS A 29 10.29 7.20 -13.22
N GLU A 30 9.93 7.57 -14.44
CA GLU A 30 8.61 7.31 -15.02
C GLU A 30 8.78 6.37 -16.21
N ALA A 31 7.90 5.36 -16.28
CA ALA A 31 7.84 4.40 -17.36
C ALA A 31 6.39 4.08 -17.73
N THR A 32 6.18 3.73 -19.00
CA THR A 32 4.88 3.23 -19.47
C THR A 32 4.93 1.70 -19.57
N CYS A 33 4.11 1.02 -18.78
CA CYS A 33 4.02 -0.44 -18.76
C CYS A 33 2.59 -0.87 -19.11
N SER A 34 2.42 -1.67 -20.16
CA SER A 34 1.08 -2.13 -20.61
C SER A 34 0.07 -1.00 -20.83
N GLY A 35 0.54 0.19 -21.24
CA GLY A 35 -0.30 1.38 -21.42
C GLY A 35 -0.77 2.06 -20.13
N LEU A 36 -0.14 1.72 -18.99
CA LEU A 36 -0.30 2.37 -17.68
C LEU A 36 0.96 3.17 -17.36
N THR A 37 0.81 4.34 -16.77
CA THR A 37 1.94 5.13 -16.27
C THR A 37 2.36 4.57 -14.91
N VAL A 38 3.65 4.27 -14.79
CA VAL A 38 4.29 3.82 -13.56
C VAL A 38 5.36 4.81 -13.18
N THR A 39 5.22 5.43 -12.03
CA THR A 39 6.20 6.38 -11.49
C THR A 39 6.81 5.82 -10.22
N THR A 40 8.12 5.60 -10.26
CA THR A 40 8.91 5.13 -9.11
C THR A 40 9.63 6.33 -8.50
N ILE A 41 9.48 6.51 -7.19
CA ILE A 41 10.22 7.47 -6.38
C ILE A 41 11.02 6.69 -5.35
N ASP A 42 12.33 6.83 -5.42
CA ASP A 42 13.28 6.30 -4.45
C ASP A 42 13.73 7.43 -3.53
N ILE A 43 13.32 7.36 -2.27
CA ILE A 43 13.82 8.21 -1.19
C ILE A 43 15.04 7.52 -0.62
N LEU A 44 16.23 8.10 -0.84
CA LEU A 44 17.52 7.44 -0.67
C LEU A 44 18.14 7.70 0.71
N ASP A 45 17.83 8.84 1.32
CA ASP A 45 18.39 9.25 2.61
C ASP A 45 17.45 10.20 3.37
N GLU A 46 17.83 10.52 4.61
CA GLU A 46 17.05 11.39 5.52
C GLU A 46 16.77 12.78 4.94
N ARG A 47 17.64 13.31 4.08
CA ARG A 47 17.39 14.62 3.44
C ARG A 47 16.22 14.51 2.48
N GLY A 48 16.18 13.42 1.69
CA GLY A 48 15.04 13.12 0.84
C GLY A 48 13.76 12.89 1.65
N ALA A 49 13.88 12.23 2.81
CA ALA A 49 12.76 11.95 3.68
C ALA A 49 12.16 13.23 4.30
N ASP A 50 13.03 14.14 4.76
CA ASP A 50 12.64 15.46 5.26
C ASP A 50 11.99 16.31 4.16
N ILE A 51 12.59 16.33 2.96
CA ILE A 51 12.10 17.12 1.82
C ILE A 51 10.71 16.64 1.38
N LEU A 52 10.52 15.33 1.20
CA LEU A 52 9.25 14.76 0.74
C LEU A 52 8.25 14.48 1.86
N CYS A 53 8.64 14.66 3.12
CA CYS A 53 7.84 14.30 4.29
C CYS A 53 7.35 12.84 4.22
N LYS A 54 8.24 11.94 3.79
CA LYS A 54 7.97 10.51 3.56
C LYS A 54 9.20 9.70 3.98
N PRO A 55 9.05 8.57 4.67
CA PRO A 55 10.20 7.77 5.09
C PRO A 55 11.06 7.29 3.92
N VAL A 56 12.34 7.02 4.20
CA VAL A 56 13.27 6.39 3.25
C VAL A 56 12.68 5.08 2.73
N GLY A 57 12.74 4.90 1.40
CA GLY A 57 12.18 3.72 0.75
C GLY A 57 11.78 3.98 -0.70
N ARG A 58 11.25 2.93 -1.32
CA ARG A 58 10.77 2.93 -2.70
C ARG A 58 9.26 3.03 -2.72
N TYR A 59 8.75 3.97 -3.50
CA TYR A 59 7.33 4.23 -3.72
C TYR A 59 7.05 4.06 -5.20
N VAL A 60 6.16 3.13 -5.55
CA VAL A 60 5.74 2.87 -6.92
C VAL A 60 4.29 3.29 -7.05
N THR A 61 4.03 4.29 -7.88
CA THR A 61 2.69 4.79 -8.18
C THR A 61 2.26 4.29 -9.55
N VAL A 62 1.13 3.61 -9.62
CA VAL A 62 0.52 3.10 -10.86
C VAL A 62 -0.76 3.86 -11.14
N GLU A 63 -0.82 4.55 -12.27
CA GLU A 63 -1.99 5.30 -12.72
C GLU A 63 -2.88 4.42 -13.61
N LEU A 64 -4.14 4.30 -13.23
CA LEU A 64 -5.12 3.37 -13.77
C LEU A 64 -6.06 3.99 -14.81
N ASP A 65 -5.63 5.10 -15.43
CA ASP A 65 -6.43 5.88 -16.38
C ASP A 65 -6.93 5.08 -17.59
N SER A 66 -6.15 4.10 -18.04
CA SER A 66 -6.52 3.23 -19.15
C SER A 66 -7.64 2.24 -18.80
N LEU A 67 -7.84 1.90 -17.51
CA LEU A 67 -8.97 1.08 -17.05
C LEU A 67 -10.31 1.78 -17.29
N LEU A 68 -10.36 3.09 -17.03
CA LEU A 68 -11.58 3.88 -17.18
C LEU A 68 -11.96 4.14 -18.64
N ARG A 69 -11.02 3.94 -19.57
CA ARG A 69 -11.27 3.98 -21.01
C ARG A 69 -11.87 2.67 -21.55
N ARG A 70 -12.20 1.70 -20.67
CA ARG A 70 -12.95 0.45 -20.97
C ARG A 70 -12.39 -0.36 -22.14
N ARG A 71 -11.07 -0.51 -22.24
CA ARG A 71 -10.47 -1.48 -23.15
C ARG A 71 -10.62 -2.89 -22.56
N GLU A 72 -11.02 -3.87 -23.37
CA GLU A 72 -10.94 -5.28 -22.98
C GLU A 72 -9.49 -5.63 -22.56
N ALA A 73 -9.32 -6.54 -21.59
CA ALA A 73 -8.05 -6.90 -20.93
C ALA A 73 -7.38 -5.82 -20.02
N SER A 74 -7.89 -4.59 -19.97
CA SER A 74 -7.28 -3.51 -19.17
C SER A 74 -7.14 -3.86 -17.69
N PHE A 75 -8.18 -4.45 -17.07
CA PHE A 75 -8.17 -4.80 -15.64
C PHE A 75 -7.15 -5.90 -15.31
N SER A 76 -7.11 -6.98 -16.11
CA SER A 76 -6.16 -8.08 -15.89
C SER A 76 -4.72 -7.60 -16.03
N ASP A 77 -4.45 -6.74 -17.02
CA ASP A 77 -3.12 -6.20 -17.25
C ASP A 77 -2.68 -5.29 -16.09
N ALA A 78 -3.59 -4.45 -15.58
CA ALA A 78 -3.32 -3.62 -14.40
C ALA A 78 -3.09 -4.46 -13.14
N ALA A 79 -3.93 -5.47 -12.90
CA ALA A 79 -3.78 -6.37 -11.76
C ALA A 79 -2.44 -7.13 -11.84
N GLN A 80 -2.05 -7.60 -13.03
CA GLN A 80 -0.78 -8.27 -13.25
C GLN A 80 0.40 -7.32 -13.03
N LEU A 81 0.33 -6.10 -13.56
CA LEU A 81 1.36 -5.08 -13.34
C LEU A 81 1.52 -4.75 -11.85
N ILE A 82 0.42 -4.53 -11.12
CA ILE A 82 0.44 -4.28 -9.67
C ILE A 82 1.04 -5.48 -8.94
N ALA A 83 0.68 -6.70 -9.32
CA ALA A 83 1.25 -7.91 -8.74
C ALA A 83 2.78 -8.01 -8.97
N ASP A 84 3.26 -7.62 -10.14
CA ASP A 84 4.69 -7.64 -10.46
C ASP A 84 5.47 -6.57 -9.69
N GLN A 85 4.92 -5.35 -9.60
CA GLN A 85 5.50 -4.29 -8.77
C GLN A 85 5.53 -4.69 -7.29
N LEU A 86 4.46 -5.31 -6.79
CA LEU A 86 4.41 -5.82 -5.42
C LEU A 86 5.47 -6.90 -5.18
N ARG A 87 5.58 -7.90 -6.08
CA ARG A 87 6.59 -8.96 -5.98
C ARG A 87 8.00 -8.42 -5.94
N ALA A 88 8.30 -7.38 -6.72
CA ALA A 88 9.61 -6.75 -6.75
C ALA A 88 9.98 -6.03 -5.44
N LEU A 89 8.99 -5.64 -4.62
CA LEU A 89 9.20 -4.99 -3.34
C LEU A 89 9.19 -5.97 -2.15
N LEU A 90 8.56 -7.14 -2.30
CA LEU A 90 8.52 -8.13 -1.24
C LEU A 90 9.90 -8.76 -1.03
N PRO A 91 10.30 -9.04 0.22
CA PRO A 91 11.55 -9.73 0.50
C PRO A 91 11.54 -11.14 -0.11
N GLU A 92 12.69 -11.56 -0.61
CA GLU A 92 12.90 -12.92 -1.09
C GLU A 92 12.79 -13.93 0.06
N GLY A 93 12.36 -15.15 -0.27
CA GLY A 93 12.22 -16.25 0.69
C GLY A 93 10.78 -16.74 0.88
N GLY A 94 10.63 -17.86 1.59
CA GLY A 94 9.33 -18.43 1.93
C GLY A 94 8.80 -17.93 3.28
N GLY A 95 7.60 -18.41 3.64
CA GLY A 95 6.97 -18.14 4.94
C GLY A 95 5.60 -17.49 4.82
N CYS A 96 4.96 -17.31 5.98
CA CYS A 96 3.61 -16.76 6.02
C CYS A 96 3.58 -15.26 5.71
N THR A 97 2.71 -14.85 4.80
CA THR A 97 2.34 -13.46 4.57
C THR A 97 1.08 -13.12 5.38
N LEU A 98 1.16 -12.08 6.21
CA LEU A 98 0.00 -11.50 6.87
C LEU A 98 -0.52 -10.32 6.04
N VAL A 99 -1.72 -10.43 5.49
CA VAL A 99 -2.39 -9.34 4.79
C VAL A 99 -3.27 -8.57 5.77
N ALA A 100 -2.96 -7.30 6.01
CA ALA A 100 -3.69 -6.43 6.93
C ALA A 100 -4.53 -5.42 6.13
N GLY A 101 -5.85 -5.53 6.19
CA GLY A 101 -6.77 -4.55 5.59
C GLY A 101 -7.04 -3.43 6.60
N LEU A 102 -6.47 -2.24 6.36
CA LEU A 102 -6.56 -1.08 7.24
C LEU A 102 -7.75 -0.19 6.87
N GLY A 103 -8.39 0.38 7.88
CA GLY A 103 -9.49 1.33 7.72
C GLY A 103 -10.81 0.86 8.34
N ASN A 104 -11.89 1.53 7.94
CA ASN A 104 -13.22 1.35 8.49
C ASN A 104 -14.22 0.93 7.41
N ALA A 105 -14.68 -0.32 7.45
CA ALA A 105 -15.68 -0.84 6.51
C ALA A 105 -17.02 -0.07 6.54
N ALA A 106 -17.34 0.63 7.63
CA ALA A 106 -18.55 1.45 7.74
C ALA A 106 -18.43 2.83 7.07
N MET A 107 -17.21 3.28 6.74
CA MET A 107 -16.95 4.56 6.09
C MET A 107 -16.52 4.31 4.66
N THR A 108 -17.38 4.63 3.68
CA THR A 108 -17.13 4.36 2.25
C THR A 108 -15.74 4.77 1.74
N PRO A 109 -15.20 5.98 2.02
CA PRO A 109 -13.87 6.34 1.53
C PRO A 109 -12.71 5.58 2.20
N ASP A 110 -12.96 5.00 3.38
CA ASP A 110 -11.97 4.30 4.23
C ASP A 110 -12.16 2.77 4.21
N ALA A 111 -13.06 2.26 3.36
CA ALA A 111 -13.40 0.85 3.30
C ALA A 111 -12.48 0.03 2.37
N VAL A 112 -11.55 0.67 1.66
CA VAL A 112 -10.70 0.01 0.64
C VAL A 112 -9.92 -1.16 1.23
N GLY A 113 -9.22 -0.97 2.36
CA GLY A 113 -8.47 -2.03 3.02
C GLY A 113 -9.35 -3.19 3.48
N PRO A 114 -10.44 -2.97 4.25
CA PRO A 114 -11.35 -4.04 4.65
C PRO A 114 -11.97 -4.81 3.47
N LEU A 115 -12.34 -4.12 2.39
CA LEU A 115 -12.95 -4.72 1.20
C LEU A 115 -11.95 -5.48 0.34
N SER A 116 -10.69 -5.04 0.26
CA SER A 116 -9.67 -5.77 -0.52
C SER A 116 -9.45 -7.19 0.03
N LEU A 117 -9.65 -7.39 1.33
CA LEU A 117 -9.52 -8.69 1.99
C LEU A 117 -10.58 -9.71 1.56
N ASP A 118 -11.71 -9.29 0.98
CA ASP A 118 -12.70 -10.22 0.42
C ASP A 118 -12.15 -10.99 -0.79
N SER A 119 -11.12 -10.45 -1.45
CA SER A 119 -10.45 -11.07 -2.59
C SER A 119 -9.17 -11.83 -2.22
N VAL A 120 -8.83 -11.90 -0.93
CA VAL A 120 -7.62 -12.58 -0.45
C VAL A 120 -7.94 -14.02 -0.09
N LEU A 121 -7.29 -14.97 -0.77
CA LEU A 121 -7.37 -16.39 -0.40
C LEU A 121 -6.50 -16.67 0.83
N ALA A 122 -7.12 -16.86 1.99
CA ALA A 122 -6.42 -17.26 3.20
C ALA A 122 -6.03 -18.74 3.15
N THR A 123 -4.75 -19.02 2.95
CA THR A 123 -4.24 -20.39 2.71
C THR A 123 -3.50 -20.99 3.91
N ARG A 124 -3.17 -20.22 4.96
CA ARG A 124 -2.39 -20.70 6.11
C ARG A 124 -2.99 -21.94 6.77
N HIS A 125 -4.30 -21.96 6.98
CA HIS A 125 -4.97 -23.11 7.58
C HIS A 125 -5.06 -24.29 6.61
N LEU A 126 -5.25 -24.02 5.32
CA LEU A 126 -5.31 -25.03 4.25
C LEU A 126 -3.98 -25.74 4.08
N LYS A 127 -2.85 -25.00 4.02
CA LYS A 127 -1.51 -25.61 3.93
C LYS A 127 -1.15 -26.46 5.14
N LYS A 128 -1.70 -26.15 6.33
CA LYS A 128 -1.51 -26.97 7.54
C LYS A 128 -2.32 -28.25 7.53
N GLN A 129 -3.51 -28.23 6.94
CA GLN A 129 -4.43 -29.37 6.93
C GLN A 129 -4.24 -30.27 5.70
N LEU A 130 -3.91 -29.67 4.55
CA LEU A 130 -3.80 -30.27 3.22
C LEU A 130 -2.51 -29.78 2.53
N PRO A 131 -1.33 -30.17 3.02
CA PRO A 131 -0.06 -29.63 2.54
C PRO A 131 0.23 -29.95 1.07
N ASP A 132 -0.15 -31.13 0.59
CA ASP A 132 0.11 -31.56 -0.78
C ASP A 132 -0.80 -30.83 -1.78
N ASP A 133 -2.10 -30.71 -1.48
CA ASP A 133 -3.08 -30.04 -2.33
C ASP A 133 -2.80 -28.54 -2.48
N PHE A 134 -2.23 -27.91 -1.44
CA PHE A 134 -1.93 -26.48 -1.41
C PHE A 134 -0.43 -26.17 -1.51
N ALA A 135 0.40 -27.12 -1.96
CA ALA A 135 1.85 -26.95 -2.05
C ALA A 135 2.25 -25.74 -2.92
N ALA A 136 1.55 -25.52 -4.03
CA ALA A 136 1.80 -24.43 -4.99
C ALA A 136 1.40 -23.03 -4.49
N PHE A 137 0.61 -22.93 -3.41
CA PHE A 137 0.17 -21.64 -2.88
C PHE A 137 1.20 -21.07 -1.89
N GLY A 138 1.30 -19.74 -1.83
CA GLY A 138 1.94 -19.08 -0.69
C GLY A 138 1.16 -19.36 0.61
N GLU A 139 1.83 -19.30 1.77
CA GLU A 139 1.13 -19.36 3.06
C GLU A 139 0.62 -17.96 3.41
N VAL A 140 -0.71 -17.76 3.45
CA VAL A 140 -1.33 -16.44 3.65
C VAL A 140 -2.32 -16.48 4.80
N CYS A 141 -2.23 -15.49 5.68
CA CYS A 141 -3.27 -15.16 6.64
C CYS A 141 -3.71 -13.72 6.45
N ALA A 142 -4.92 -13.37 6.89
CA ALA A 142 -5.47 -12.05 6.68
C ALA A 142 -6.17 -11.55 7.95
N VAL A 143 -6.10 -10.24 8.20
CA VAL A 143 -6.78 -9.57 9.31
C VAL A 143 -7.32 -8.21 8.85
N ARG A 144 -8.59 -7.94 9.14
CA ARG A 144 -9.15 -6.59 8.97
C ARG A 144 -8.92 -5.82 10.25
N SER A 145 -8.39 -4.60 10.15
CA SER A 145 -8.46 -3.66 11.27
C SER A 145 -9.90 -3.22 11.45
N GLY A 146 -10.33 -3.04 12.69
CA GLY A 146 -11.46 -2.17 12.99
C GLY A 146 -10.99 -0.76 13.32
N VAL A 147 -11.93 0.08 13.74
CA VAL A 147 -11.60 1.39 14.33
C VAL A 147 -11.62 1.31 15.83
N LEU A 148 -10.79 2.13 16.49
CA LEU A 148 -10.71 2.20 17.95
C LEU A 148 -12.09 2.32 18.61
N GLY A 149 -12.99 3.10 18.02
CA GLY A 149 -14.34 3.33 18.55
C GLY A 149 -15.25 2.10 18.59
N THR A 150 -14.96 1.05 17.79
CA THR A 150 -15.76 -0.19 17.77
C THR A 150 -15.04 -1.36 18.40
N THR A 151 -13.72 -1.41 18.32
CA THR A 151 -12.91 -2.53 18.83
C THR A 151 -12.32 -2.27 20.22
N GLY A 152 -12.17 -1.01 20.62
CA GLY A 152 -11.39 -0.62 21.80
C GLY A 152 -9.88 -0.89 21.66
N LEU A 153 -9.42 -1.35 20.49
CA LEU A 153 -8.04 -1.70 20.21
C LEU A 153 -7.47 -0.76 19.15
N GLU A 154 -6.25 -0.28 19.38
CA GLU A 154 -5.51 0.42 18.35
C GLU A 154 -5.06 -0.54 17.25
N THR A 155 -5.08 -0.10 15.98
CA THR A 155 -4.68 -0.93 14.84
C THR A 155 -3.28 -1.50 15.01
N ALA A 156 -2.34 -0.69 15.53
CA ALA A 156 -0.98 -1.13 15.79
C ALA A 156 -0.89 -2.15 16.94
N GLU A 157 -1.77 -2.08 17.93
CA GLU A 157 -1.85 -3.06 19.00
C GLU A 157 -2.36 -4.40 18.45
N LEU A 158 -3.47 -4.37 17.71
CA LEU A 158 -4.05 -5.54 17.06
C LEU A 158 -3.01 -6.27 16.18
N LEU A 159 -2.32 -5.53 15.32
CA LEU A 159 -1.33 -6.12 14.42
C LEU A 159 -0.13 -6.69 15.16
N ARG A 160 0.38 -6.00 16.20
CA ARG A 160 1.44 -6.54 17.06
C ARG A 160 1.02 -7.86 17.72
N SER A 161 -0.21 -7.96 18.23
CA SER A 161 -0.74 -9.19 18.82
C SER A 161 -0.85 -10.32 17.79
N VAL A 162 -1.33 -10.03 16.58
CA VAL A 162 -1.42 -11.02 15.49
C VAL A 162 -0.03 -11.47 15.06
N CYS A 163 0.92 -10.54 14.88
CA CYS A 163 2.30 -10.85 14.53
C CYS A 163 2.98 -11.72 15.59
N SER A 164 2.75 -11.45 16.89
CA SER A 164 3.27 -12.28 17.97
C SER A 164 2.71 -13.70 17.97
N ALA A 165 1.48 -13.89 17.50
CA ALA A 165 0.83 -15.21 17.46
C ALA A 165 1.15 -16.00 16.18
N VAL A 166 1.31 -15.30 15.05
CA VAL A 166 1.47 -15.92 13.73
C VAL A 166 2.93 -16.01 13.31
N SER A 167 3.78 -15.08 13.79
CA SER A 167 5.16 -14.88 13.34
C SER A 167 5.27 -14.85 11.80
N PRO A 168 4.53 -13.95 11.12
CA PRO A 168 4.58 -13.89 9.67
C PRO A 168 5.97 -13.46 9.20
N ALA A 169 6.41 -14.00 8.07
CA ALA A 169 7.66 -13.61 7.43
C ALA A 169 7.59 -12.21 6.81
N ARG A 170 6.37 -11.73 6.51
CA ARG A 170 6.11 -10.40 5.95
C ARG A 170 4.68 -9.96 6.20
N ILE A 171 4.48 -8.64 6.21
CA ILE A 171 3.16 -8.02 6.33
C ILE A 171 2.88 -7.26 5.03
N LEU A 172 1.67 -7.43 4.51
CA LEU A 172 1.13 -6.64 3.40
C LEU A 172 -0.03 -5.82 3.94
N ALA A 173 0.20 -4.55 4.23
CA ALA A 173 -0.85 -3.64 4.66
C ALA A 173 -1.51 -2.96 3.45
N VAL A 174 -2.84 -2.94 3.44
CA VAL A 174 -3.65 -2.30 2.40
C VAL A 174 -4.51 -1.22 3.05
N ASP A 175 -4.33 0.02 2.63
CA ASP A 175 -4.97 1.20 3.24
C ASP A 175 -5.55 2.13 2.16
N ALA A 176 -6.54 2.93 2.53
CA ALA A 176 -7.06 4.01 1.70
C ALA A 176 -6.17 5.25 1.85
N LEU A 177 -5.52 5.69 0.76
CA LEU A 177 -4.65 6.87 0.77
C LEU A 177 -5.42 8.14 0.37
N ALA A 178 -5.08 9.27 0.99
CA ALA A 178 -5.56 10.58 0.58
C ALA A 178 -4.80 11.08 -0.65
N SER A 179 -5.55 11.54 -1.66
CA SER A 179 -5.02 12.24 -2.83
C SER A 179 -5.50 13.69 -2.83
N SER A 180 -4.60 14.60 -3.19
CA SER A 180 -4.89 16.01 -3.37
C SER A 180 -5.38 16.34 -4.79
N SER A 181 -5.25 15.39 -5.73
CA SER A 181 -5.71 15.51 -7.11
C SER A 181 -7.01 14.75 -7.34
N LEU A 182 -8.05 15.47 -7.80
CA LEU A 182 -9.31 14.84 -8.22
C LEU A 182 -9.11 13.90 -9.41
N GLU A 183 -8.07 14.10 -10.23
CA GLU A 183 -7.77 13.25 -11.38
C GLU A 183 -7.19 11.89 -10.97
N ARG A 184 -6.54 11.82 -9.80
CA ARG A 184 -5.94 10.58 -9.25
C ARG A 184 -6.87 9.83 -8.30
N LEU A 185 -7.93 10.48 -7.81
CA LEU A 185 -8.90 9.88 -6.90
C LEU A 185 -9.55 8.62 -7.53
N CYS A 186 -9.46 7.49 -6.81
CA CYS A 186 -9.93 6.18 -7.26
C CYS A 186 -9.29 5.67 -8.57
N ARG A 187 -8.15 6.24 -8.97
CA ARG A 187 -7.47 5.98 -10.25
C ARG A 187 -5.98 5.71 -10.07
N THR A 188 -5.53 5.55 -8.84
CA THR A 188 -4.11 5.41 -8.54
C THR A 188 -3.93 4.38 -7.43
N VAL A 189 -2.93 3.52 -7.61
CA VAL A 189 -2.45 2.59 -6.58
C VAL A 189 -1.01 2.94 -6.29
N GLN A 190 -0.66 3.11 -5.01
CA GLN A 190 0.73 3.28 -4.57
C GLN A 190 1.15 2.05 -3.77
N ILE A 191 2.34 1.53 -4.08
CA ILE A 191 2.98 0.41 -3.39
C ILE A 191 4.28 0.92 -2.80
N SER A 192 4.59 0.54 -1.57
CA SER A 192 5.76 1.03 -0.84
C SER A 192 6.38 -0.08 0.00
N ASN A 193 7.70 -0.05 0.18
CA ASN A 193 8.42 -0.85 1.17
C ASN A 193 8.84 -0.05 2.41
N ALA A 194 8.41 1.20 2.52
CA ALA A 194 8.73 2.10 3.63
C ALA A 194 7.78 1.94 4.84
N GLY A 195 6.90 0.94 4.80
CA GLY A 195 5.85 0.73 5.80
C GLY A 195 4.62 1.64 5.59
N ILE A 196 3.68 1.57 6.54
CA ILE A 196 2.50 2.44 6.60
C ILE A 196 2.45 3.10 7.98
N VAL A 197 2.11 4.39 8.02
CA VAL A 197 1.70 5.07 9.26
C VAL A 197 0.17 5.11 9.30
N PRO A 198 -0.50 4.25 10.07
CA PRO A 198 -1.96 4.16 10.04
C PRO A 198 -2.60 5.46 10.55
N GLY A 199 -3.56 5.99 9.81
CA GLY A 199 -4.34 7.16 10.24
C GLY A 199 -3.80 8.51 9.74
N SER A 200 -2.95 8.52 8.71
CA SER A 200 -2.52 9.76 8.04
C SER A 200 -3.67 10.54 7.37
N GLY A 201 -4.92 10.04 7.40
CA GLY A 201 -6.17 10.72 7.00
C GLY A 201 -6.92 11.46 8.12
N VAL A 202 -6.60 11.25 9.41
CA VAL A 202 -7.19 11.97 10.56
C VAL A 202 -6.05 12.36 11.49
N GLY A 203 -5.53 13.60 11.39
CA GLY A 203 -4.22 14.03 11.88
C GLY A 203 -3.87 13.64 13.32
N ASN A 204 -3.43 12.41 13.53
CA ASN A 204 -3.13 11.83 14.82
C ASN A 204 -1.78 11.12 14.69
N ASP A 205 -0.80 11.54 15.51
CA ASP A 205 0.48 10.87 15.62
C ASP A 205 0.24 9.42 16.06
N ARG A 206 0.43 8.49 15.15
CA ARG A 206 0.32 7.05 15.42
C ARG A 206 1.60 6.38 14.98
N ALA A 207 2.01 5.38 15.74
CA ALA A 207 3.26 4.67 15.52
C ALA A 207 3.30 4.05 14.12
N GLU A 208 4.44 4.23 13.44
CA GLU A 208 4.80 3.54 12.20
C GLU A 208 4.58 2.03 12.33
N LEU A 209 3.88 1.45 11.36
CA LEU A 209 3.87 0.02 11.14
C LEU A 209 4.93 -0.27 10.08
N CYS A 210 6.00 -0.90 10.54
CA CYS A 210 7.09 -1.42 9.73
C CYS A 210 6.59 -2.18 8.50
#